data_AF-A0A7C2ZRF5-F1
#
_entry.id   AF-A0A7C2ZRF5-F1
#
_cell.length_a   1.000
_cell.length_b   1.000
_cell.length_c   1.000
_cell.angle_alpha   90.00
_cell.angle_beta   90.00
_cell.angle_gamma   90.00
#
_symmetry.space_group_name_H-M   'P 1'
#
loop_
_entity.id
_entity.type
_entity.pdbx_description
1 polymer ?
#
loop_
_entity_poly.entity_id
_entity_poly.type
_entity_poly.pdbx_seq_one_letter_code
_entity_poly.pdbx_strand_id
1 'polypeptide(L)' 'MIEEPKPKEYYEILRRMTGEERMKIAFELSEMTRQIMIAGIKAQNPDMTPEEVEHEAFRRMMLWHKLNSLKRPSKS' A
#
# COMPACT_ATOMS: atom_id res chain seq x y z
N MET A 1 21.65 5.56 2.09
CA MET A 1 21.25 4.84 0.88
C MET A 1 20.65 3.53 1.34
N ILE A 2 19.37 3.28 1.06
CA ILE A 2 18.77 1.96 1.33
C ILE A 2 19.20 1.09 0.16
N GLU A 3 20.08 0.13 0.42
CA GLU A 3 20.50 -0.84 -0.59
C GLU A 3 19.30 -1.73 -0.92
N GLU A 4 18.85 -1.74 -2.18
CA GLU A 4 17.77 -2.64 -2.58
C GLU A 4 18.25 -4.09 -2.45
N PRO A 5 17.56 -4.95 -1.68
CA PRO A 5 17.98 -6.33 -1.51
C PRO A 5 17.97 -7.03 -2.86
N LYS A 6 19.06 -7.73 -3.19
CA LYS A 6 19.12 -8.50 -4.43
C LYS A 6 17.97 -9.52 -4.40
N PRO A 7 17.28 -9.80 -5.53
CA PRO A 7 16.08 -10.62 -5.54
C PRO A 7 16.21 -11.95 -4.78
N LYS A 8 17.39 -12.58 -4.81
CA LYS A 8 17.69 -13.81 -4.07
C LYS A 8 17.65 -13.64 -2.54
N GLU A 9 18.23 -12.57 -2.01
CA GLU A 9 18.27 -12.29 -0.56
C GLU A 9 16.87 -11.96 -0.03
N TYR A 10 16.09 -11.20 -0.81
CA TYR A 10 14.69 -10.91 -0.51
C TYR A 10 13.84 -12.18 -0.37
N TYR A 11 13.92 -13.11 -1.32
CA TYR A 11 13.16 -14.36 -1.25
C TYR A 11 13.63 -15.30 -0.13
N GLU A 12 14.92 -15.30 0.22
CA GLU A 12 15.41 -16.07 1.36
C GLU A 12 14.88 -15.55 2.69
N ILE A 13 14.80 -14.22 2.86
CA ILE A 13 14.16 -13.60 4.03
C ILE A 13 12.68 -14.01 4.10
N LEU A 14 11.94 -13.89 3.00
CA LEU A 14 10.53 -14.27 2.95
C LEU A 14 10.26 -15.76 3.22
N ARG A 15 11.18 -16.63 2.81
CA ARG A 15 11.10 -18.09 3.05
C ARG A 15 11.34 -18.46 4.51
N ARG A 16 12.07 -17.64 5.26
CA ARG A 16 12.30 -17.85 6.70
C ARG A 16 11.11 -17.40 7.55
N MET A 17 10.21 -16.60 6.98
CA MET A 17 9.02 -16.13 7.67
C MET A 17 7.86 -17.13 7.59
N THR A 18 7.05 -17.20 8.64
CA THR A 18 5.75 -17.89 8.59
C THR A 18 4.73 -17.12 7.73
N GLY A 19 3.59 -17.75 7.45
CA GLY A 19 2.48 -17.07 6.80
C GLY A 19 1.97 -15.88 7.61
N GLU A 20 1.82 -16.06 8.92
CA GLU A 20 1.35 -15.04 9.85
C GLU A 20 2.30 -13.84 9.90
N GLU A 21 3.61 -14.07 9.96
CA GLU A 21 4.61 -12.99 9.98
C GLU A 21 4.56 -12.15 8.69
N ARG A 22 4.42 -12.80 7.53
CA ARG A 22 4.25 -12.08 6.26
C ARG A 22 2.97 -11.27 6.23
N MET A 23 1.86 -11.83 6.73
CA MET A 23 0.58 -11.12 6.81
C MET A 23 0.66 -9.92 7.75
N LYS A 24 1.33 -10.06 8.90
CA LYS A 24 1.54 -8.97 9.84
C LYS A 24 2.28 -7.79 9.17
N ILE A 25 3.39 -8.05 8.50
CA ILE A 25 4.12 -7.01 7.76
C ILE A 25 3.25 -6.37 6.68
N ALA A 26 2.48 -7.17 5.94
CA ALA A 26 1.58 -6.64 4.91
C ALA A 26 0.53 -5.69 5.50
N PHE A 27 -0.06 -6.02 6.66
CA PHE A 27 -1.01 -5.16 7.35
C PHE A 27 -0.35 -3.88 7.89
N GLU A 28 0.81 -3.99 8.52
CA GLU A 28 1.56 -2.83 9.03
C GLU A 28 1.94 -1.86 7.91
N LEU A 29 2.46 -2.37 6.80
CA LEU A 29 2.78 -1.56 5.63
C LEU A 29 1.54 -0.91 5.01
N SER A 30 0.42 -1.64 4.94
CA SER A 30 -0.83 -1.12 4.41
C SER A 30 -1.36 0.04 5.26
N GLU A 31 -1.34 -0.12 6.58
CA GLU A 31 -1.78 0.92 7.50
C GLU A 31 -0.87 2.16 7.46
N MET A 32 0.45 1.96 7.49
CA MET A 32 1.42 3.06 7.34
C MET A 32 1.20 3.83 6.03
N THR A 33 1.02 3.12 4.92
CA THR A 33 0.76 3.74 3.62
C THR A 33 -0.55 4.54 3.62
N ARG A 34 -1.60 4.01 4.26
CA ARG A 34 -2.88 4.71 4.42
C ARG A 34 -2.72 6.01 5.20
N GLN A 35 -1.97 5.99 6.31
CA GLN A 35 -1.71 7.18 7.12
C GLN A 35 -0.94 8.25 6.35
N ILE A 36 0.11 7.86 5.62
CA ILE A 36 0.88 8.77 4.76
C ILE A 36 -0.03 9.40 3.71
N MET A 37 -0.88 8.61 3.05
CA MET A 37 -1.83 9.11 2.07
C MET A 37 -2.78 10.15 2.67
N ILE A 38 -3.39 9.85 3.82
CA ILE A 38 -4.31 10.77 4.52
C ILE A 38 -3.60 12.06 4.90
N ALA A 39 -2.38 11.98 5.46
CA ALA A 39 -1.59 13.14 5.81
C ALA A 39 -1.26 14.00 4.57
N GLY A 40 -0.92 13.37 3.44
CA GLY A 40 -0.70 14.04 2.17
C GLY A 40 -1.94 14.75 1.63
N ILE A 41 -3.13 14.12 1.72
CA ILE A 41 -4.41 14.73 1.31
C ILE A 41 -4.68 15.99 2.14
N LYS A 42 -4.54 15.90 3.47
CA LYS A 42 -4.72 17.05 4.39
C LYS A 42 -3.74 18.18 4.07
N ALA A 43 -2.46 17.86 3.87
CA ALA A 43 -1.44 18.86 3.57
C ALA A 43 -1.69 19.58 2.24
N GLN A 44 -2.24 18.88 1.25
CA GLN A 44 -2.57 19.44 -0.07
C GLN A 44 -3.89 20.22 -0.07
N ASN A 45 -4.79 19.95 0.88
CA ASN A 45 -6.13 20.53 0.94
C ASN A 45 -6.47 20.92 2.39
N PRO A 46 -5.91 22.04 2.91
CA PRO A 46 -6.06 22.42 4.31
C PRO A 46 -7.51 22.67 4.75
N ASP A 47 -8.38 23.04 3.81
CA ASP A 47 -9.78 23.41 4.09
C ASP A 47 -10.75 22.21 4.08
N MET A 48 -10.27 21.01 3.71
CA MET A 48 -11.13 19.82 3.69
C MET A 48 -11.56 19.41 5.09
N THR A 49 -12.82 19.03 5.24
CA THR A 49 -13.29 18.41 6.48
C THR A 49 -12.71 17.00 6.64
N PRO A 50 -12.69 16.44 7.87
CA PRO A 50 -12.26 15.06 8.09
C PRO A 50 -12.97 14.05 7.18
N GLU A 51 -14.27 14.23 6.95
CA GLU A 51 -15.10 13.36 6.10
C GLU A 51 -14.70 13.46 4.63
N GLU A 52 -14.40 14.67 4.13
CA GLU A 52 -13.94 14.89 2.76
C GLU A 52 -12.57 14.25 2.52
N VAL A 53 -11.67 14.33 3.51
CA VAL A 53 -10.36 13.66 3.47
C VAL A 53 -10.53 12.14 3.41
N GLU A 54 -11.43 11.57 4.20
CA GLU A 54 -11.71 10.14 4.19
C GLU A 54 -12.32 9.69 2.86
N HIS A 55 -13.26 10.46 2.32
CA HIS A 55 -13.87 10.18 1.02
C HIS A 55 -12.82 10.23 -0.12
N GLU A 56 -11.93 11.22 -0.11
CA GLU A 56 -10.85 11.32 -1.10
C GLU A 56 -9.82 10.19 -0.95
N ALA A 57 -9.49 9.80 0.28
CA ALA A 57 -8.64 8.64 0.55
C ALA A 57 -9.26 7.35 -0.02
N PHE A 58 -10.55 7.12 0.22
CA PHE A 58 -11.27 5.98 -0.34
C PHE A 58 -11.28 6.00 -1.87
N ARG A 59 -11.56 7.16 -2.49
CA ARG A 59 -11.54 7.32 -3.95
C ARG A 59 -10.19 6.94 -4.55
N ARG A 60 -9.08 7.38 -3.95
CA ARG A 60 -7.71 7.05 -4.41
C ARG A 60 -7.41 5.56 -4.30
N MET A 61 -7.82 4.89 -3.22
CA MET A 61 -7.67 3.43 -3.08
C MET A 61 -8.46 2.67 -4.15
N MET A 62 -9.69 3.11 -4.44
CA MET A 62 -10.54 2.46 -5.45
C MET A 62 -10.06 2.68 -6.89
N LEU A 63 -9.47 3.83 -7.20
CA LEU A 63 -8.82 4.06 -8.50
C LEU A 63 -7.72 3.04 -8.76
N TRP A 64 -6.91 2.71 -7.75
CA TRP A 64 -5.89 1.68 -7.88
C TRP A 64 -6.51 0.30 -8.14
N HIS A 65 -7.61 -0.07 -7.48
CA HIS A 65 -8.31 -1.31 -7.77
C HIS A 65 -8.84 -1.38 -9.21
N LYS A 66 -9.43 -0.29 -9.71
CA LYS A 66 -9.92 -0.21 -11.10
C LYS A 66 -8.79 -0.27 -12.13
N LEU A 67 -7.63 0.32 -11.84
CA LEU A 67 -6.47 0.30 -12.74
C LEU A 67 -5.75 -1.05 -12.76
N ASN A 68 -5.73 -1.78 -11.64
CA ASN A 68 -5.07 -3.09 -11.54
C ASN A 68 -5.97 -4.26 -11.91
N SER A 69 -7.29 -4.12 -11.84
CA SER A 69 -8.23 -5.14 -12.37
C SER A 69 -8.21 -5.22 -13.89
N LEU A 70 -7.69 -4.20 -14.59
CA LEU A 70 -7.57 -4.14 -16.05
C LEU A 70 -6.22 -4.66 -16.58
N LYS A 71 -5.27 -5.07 -15.72
CA LYS A 71 -3.90 -5.45 -16.12
C LYS A 71 -3.39 -6.77 -15.56
N ARG A 72 -4.26 -7.70 -15.15
CA ARG A 72 -3.84 -9.09 -14.93
C ARG A 72 -4.05 -9.88 -16.23
N PRO A 73 -3.05 -10.10 -17.09
CA PRO A 73 -3.15 -11.17 -18.08
C PRO A 73 -3.38 -12.47 -17.30
N SER A 74 -4.40 -13.24 -17.67
CA SER A 74 -4.55 -14.59 -17.15
C SER A 74 -3.27 -15.34 -17.47
N LYS A 75 -2.57 -15.86 -16.46
CA LYS A 75 -1.55 -16.86 -16.71
C LYS A 75 -2.27 -18.12 -17.17
N SER A 76 -2.33 -18.32 -18.48
CA SER A 76 -2.54 -19.63 -19.12
C SER A 76 -1.32 -20.51 -18.87
#